data_AF-A0A3P3TA70-F1
#
_entry.id   AF-A0A3P3TA70-F1
#
_cell.length_a   1.000
_cell.length_b   1.000
_cell.length_c   1.000
_cell.angle_alpha   90.00
_cell.angle_beta   90.00
_cell.angle_gamma   90.00
#
_symmetry.space_group_name_H-M   'P 1'
#
loop_
_entity.id
_entity.type
_entity.pdbx_description
1 polymer ?
#
loop_
_entity_poly.entity_id
_entity_poly.type
_entity_poly.pdbx_seq_one_letter_code
_entity_poly.pdbx_strand_id
1 'polypeptide(L)'
;MNEKQLKVLSFLGTSPEKFFRPTIIALRSYPEKGTSWGYDRGSGFISPVCKKLVEAGYVERRDPGEYRITLSGVKALVTALEPPKS
;
A
#
# COMPACT_ATOMS: atom_id res chain seq x y z
N MET A 1 12.08 -3.08 4.41
CA MET A 1 10.95 -2.29 3.88
C MET A 1 11.48 -0.91 3.49
N ASN A 2 11.16 -0.39 2.30
CA ASN A 2 11.63 0.93 1.86
C ASN A 2 10.59 2.05 2.14
N GLU A 3 10.99 3.32 2.01
CA GLU A 3 10.13 4.49 2.27
C GLU A 3 8.82 4.43 1.49
N LYS A 4 8.89 3.96 0.24
CA LYS A 4 7.71 3.88 -0.63
C LYS A 4 6.67 2.87 -0.15
N GLN A 5 7.15 1.70 0.28
CA GLN A 5 6.33 0.66 0.88
C GLN A 5 5.73 1.10 2.21
N LEU A 6 6.53 1.79 3.04
CA LEU A 6 6.09 2.33 4.31
C LEU A 6 4.96 3.35 4.12
N LYS A 7 5.08 4.30 3.18
CA LYS A 7 4.01 5.26 2.87
C LYS A 7 2.68 4.60 2.52
N VAL A 8 2.72 3.58 1.65
CA VAL A 8 1.51 2.82 1.25
C VAL A 8 0.93 2.07 2.44
N LEU A 9 1.75 1.39 3.24
CA LEU A 9 1.28 0.67 4.42
C LEU A 9 0.73 1.60 5.49
N SER A 10 1.35 2.76 5.71
CA SER A 10 0.84 3.78 6.63
C SER A 10 -0.55 4.25 6.21
N PHE A 11 -0.78 4.51 4.93
CA PHE A 11 -2.11 4.86 4.44
C PHE A 11 -3.12 3.73 4.67
N LEU A 12 -2.79 2.50 4.26
CA LEU A 12 -3.69 1.35 4.42
C LEU A 12 -3.94 0.99 5.89
N GLY A 13 -2.98 1.24 6.79
CA GLY A 13 -3.06 0.93 8.22
C GLY A 13 -3.76 1.98 9.08
N THR A 14 -3.81 3.24 8.61
CA THR A 14 -4.45 4.35 9.35
C THR A 14 -5.82 4.72 8.81
N SER A 15 -6.19 4.23 7.63
CA SER A 15 -7.46 4.55 7.02
C SER A 15 -8.59 3.67 7.57
N PRO A 16 -9.78 4.24 7.86
CA PRO A 16 -10.90 3.50 8.45
C PRO A 16 -11.58 2.53 7.46
N GLU A 17 -11.38 2.73 6.15
CA GLU A 17 -11.88 1.82 5.13
C GLU A 17 -11.06 0.51 5.11
N LYS A 18 -11.74 -0.61 4.86
CA LYS A 18 -11.09 -1.93 4.88
C LYS A 18 -10.45 -2.30 3.54
N PHE A 19 -10.84 -1.63 2.45
CA PHE A 19 -10.47 -1.98 1.09
C PHE A 19 -10.28 -0.70 0.28
N PHE A 20 -9.19 -0.63 -0.49
CA PHE A 20 -8.86 0.56 -1.27
C PHE A 20 -8.57 0.21 -2.72
N ARG A 21 -9.11 1.01 -3.63
CA ARG A 21 -8.70 0.97 -5.04
C ARG A 21 -7.28 1.53 -5.18
N PRO A 22 -6.47 1.00 -6.11
CA PRO A 22 -5.08 1.40 -6.27
C PRO A 22 -4.94 2.89 -6.64
N THR A 23 -5.92 3.47 -7.33
CA THR A 23 -5.98 4.92 -7.58
C THR A 23 -6.03 5.73 -6.29
N ILE A 24 -6.81 5.30 -5.30
CA ILE A 24 -6.93 5.99 -4.01
C ILE A 24 -5.63 5.87 -3.22
N ILE A 25 -5.02 4.68 -3.24
CA ILE A 25 -3.72 4.43 -2.58
C ILE A 25 -2.65 5.35 -3.16
N ALA A 26 -2.59 5.46 -4.49
CA ALA A 26 -1.62 6.33 -5.16
C ALA A 26 -1.87 7.81 -4.86
N LEU A 27 -3.11 8.29 -4.97
CA LEU A 27 -3.45 9.69 -4.70
C LEU A 27 -3.16 10.10 -3.25
N ARG A 28 -3.36 9.18 -2.30
CA ARG A 28 -3.15 9.45 -0.86
C ARG A 28 -1.70 9.27 -0.44
N SER A 29 -0.99 8.31 -1.00
CA SER A 29 0.41 8.01 -0.63
C SER A 29 1.42 8.84 -1.41
N TYR A 30 1.05 9.31 -2.62
CA TYR A 30 1.89 10.08 -3.56
C TYR A 30 1.07 11.15 -4.29
N PRO A 31 0.47 12.12 -3.57
CA PRO A 31 -0.31 13.18 -4.18
C PRO A 31 0.47 13.95 -5.26
N GLU A 32 1.78 14.07 -5.12
CA GLU A 32 2.68 14.73 -6.07
C GLU A 32 2.85 13.98 -7.41
N LYS A 33 2.49 12.69 -7.45
CA LYS A 33 2.54 11.86 -8.67
C LYS A 33 1.18 11.74 -9.38
N GLY A 34 0.11 12.19 -8.74
CA GLY A 34 -1.24 12.21 -9.29
C GLY A 34 -1.77 10.82 -9.70
N THR A 35 -2.68 10.80 -10.67
CA THR A 35 -3.31 9.57 -11.20
C THR A 35 -2.36 8.72 -12.05
N SER A 36 -1.24 9.29 -12.52
CA SER A 36 -0.22 8.62 -13.35
C SER A 36 0.43 7.41 -12.67
N TRP A 37 0.28 7.30 -11.34
CA TRP A 37 0.82 6.22 -10.53
C TRP A 37 -0.24 5.16 -10.13
N GLY A 38 -1.52 5.50 -10.28
CA GLY A 38 -2.61 4.84 -9.56
C GLY A 38 -3.29 3.68 -10.25
N TYR A 39 -3.36 3.68 -11.59
CA TYR A 39 -4.00 2.58 -12.31
C TYR A 39 -3.79 2.75 -13.81
N ASP A 40 -3.02 1.86 -14.44
CA ASP A 40 -3.03 1.76 -15.89
C ASP A 40 -4.21 0.88 -16.32
N ARG A 41 -5.28 1.51 -16.82
CA ARG A 41 -6.51 0.83 -17.27
C ARG A 41 -6.28 -0.14 -18.42
N GLY A 42 -5.18 -0.02 -19.18
CA GLY A 42 -4.89 -0.83 -20.36
C GLY A 42 -4.08 -2.10 -20.08
N SER A 43 -3.25 -2.10 -19.04
CA SER A 43 -2.32 -3.20 -18.72
C SER A 43 -2.66 -4.00 -17.46
N GLY A 44 -3.68 -3.58 -16.70
CA GLY A 44 -4.01 -4.19 -15.40
C GLY A 44 -2.88 -4.04 -14.37
N PHE A 45 -1.97 -3.09 -14.60
CA PHE A 45 -0.73 -2.97 -13.85
C PHE A 45 -0.95 -2.16 -12.57
N ILE A 46 -0.71 -2.85 -11.46
CA ILE A 46 -0.69 -2.30 -10.12
C ILE A 46 0.64 -1.58 -9.93
N SER A 47 0.66 -0.43 -9.26
CA SER A 47 1.92 0.23 -8.89
C SER A 47 2.92 -0.81 -8.36
N PRO A 48 4.18 -0.84 -8.83
CA PRO A 48 5.19 -1.84 -8.43
C PRO A 48 5.34 -1.98 -6.91
N VAL A 49 5.01 -0.93 -6.15
CA VAL A 49 5.03 -0.94 -4.69
C VAL A 49 3.93 -1.82 -4.11
N CYS A 50 2.67 -1.67 -4.56
CA CYS A 50 1.57 -2.52 -4.11
C CYS A 50 1.81 -3.99 -4.52
N LYS A 51 2.36 -4.26 -5.71
CA LYS A 51 2.75 -5.62 -6.12
C LYS A 51 3.75 -6.24 -5.13
N LYS A 52 4.83 -5.53 -4.80
CA LYS A 52 5.83 -6.00 -3.83
C LYS A 52 5.26 -6.19 -2.42
N LEU A 53 4.30 -5.36 -2.01
CA LEU A 53 3.62 -5.49 -0.72
C LEU A 53 2.70 -6.72 -0.66
N VAL A 54 2.08 -7.08 -1.79
CA VAL A 54 1.31 -8.32 -1.93
C VAL A 54 2.23 -9.54 -1.92
N GLU A 55 3.33 -9.51 -2.68
CA GLU A 55 4.34 -10.58 -2.69
C GLU A 55 4.96 -10.80 -1.31
N ALA A 56 5.14 -9.73 -0.52
CA ALA A 56 5.62 -9.80 0.86
C ALA A 56 4.55 -10.22 1.89
N GLY A 57 3.29 -10.43 1.47
CA GLY A 57 2.18 -10.81 2.36
C GLY A 57 1.71 -9.70 3.29
N TYR A 58 2.11 -8.44 3.06
CA TYR A 58 1.71 -7.29 3.88
C TYR A 58 0.35 -6.71 3.45
N VAL A 59 -0.02 -6.95 2.19
CA VAL A 59 -1.27 -6.47 1.62
C VAL A 59 -1.94 -7.62 0.87
N GLU A 60 -3.24 -7.77 1.03
CA GLU A 60 -4.07 -8.67 0.25
C GLU A 60 -4.75 -7.90 -0.87
N ARG A 61 -4.80 -8.50 -2.07
CA ARG A 61 -5.62 -8.01 -3.19
C ARG A 61 -6.89 -8.86 -3.27
N ARG A 62 -8.06 -8.21 -3.29
CA ARG A 62 -9.35 -8.82 -3.67
C ARG A 62 -9.77 -8.36 -5.05
N ASP A 63 -10.47 -9.22 -5.78
CA ASP A 63 -11.11 -8.81 -7.04
C ASP A 63 -12.39 -8.02 -6.78
N PRO A 64 -12.63 -6.91 -7.51
CA PRO A 64 -11.94 -6.48 -8.74
C PRO A 64 -10.84 -5.41 -8.50
N GLY A 65 -9.77 -5.75 -7.76
CA GLY A 65 -8.56 -4.92 -7.62
C GLY A 65 -8.52 -4.03 -6.38
N GLU A 66 -9.18 -4.41 -5.29
CA GLU A 66 -9.11 -3.69 -4.02
C GLU A 66 -8.01 -4.26 -3.11
N TYR A 67 -7.36 -3.39 -2.33
CA TYR A 67 -6.26 -3.76 -1.44
C TYR A 67 -6.63 -3.55 0.01
N ARG A 68 -6.18 -4.47 0.85
CA ARG A 68 -6.32 -4.40 2.30
C ARG A 68 -4.99 -4.74 2.98
N ILE A 69 -4.65 -4.03 4.05
CA ILE A 69 -3.50 -4.41 4.89
C ILE A 69 -3.78 -5.70 5.66
N THR A 70 -2.82 -6.62 5.68
CA THR A 70 -2.89 -7.86 6.46
C THR A 70 -2.41 -7.63 7.88
N LEU A 71 -2.64 -8.59 8.78
CA LEU A 71 -2.05 -8.57 10.12
C LEU A 71 -0.52 -8.49 10.07
N SER A 72 0.11 -9.19 9.12
CA SER A 72 1.55 -9.13 8.89
C SER A 72 1.99 -7.75 8.43
N GLY A 73 1.19 -7.08 7.58
CA GLY A 73 1.45 -5.70 7.15
C GLY A 73 1.33 -4.71 8.30
N VAL A 74 0.34 -4.86 9.19
CA VAL A 74 0.20 -4.02 10.39
C VAL A 74 1.40 -4.21 11.33
N LYS A 75 1.82 -5.45 11.57
CA LYS A 75 3.02 -5.73 12.38
C LYS A 75 4.27 -5.10 11.77
N ALA A 76 4.48 -5.29 10.47
CA ALA A 76 5.61 -4.70 9.76
C ALA A 76 5.60 -3.16 9.83
N LEU A 77 4.41 -2.54 9.72
CA LEU A 77 4.24 -1.10 9.88
C LEU A 77 4.63 -0.64 11.29
N VAL A 78 4.12 -1.29 12.33
CA VAL A 78 4.45 -0.95 13.73
C VAL A 78 5.96 -1.06 13.97
N THR A 79 6.57 -2.19 13.59
CA THR A 79 8.02 -2.39 13.74
C THR A 79 8.86 -1.35 12.99
N ALA A 80 8.40 -0.87 11.84
CA ALA A 80 9.10 0.16 11.09
C ALA A 80 8.89 1.58 11.62
N LEU A 81 7.87 1.80 12.45
CA LEU A 81 7.61 3.08 13.13
C LEU A 81 8.23 3.14 14.53
N GLU A 82 8.59 1.99 15.12
CA GLU A 82 9.37 1.95 16.36
C GLU A 82 10.78 2.53 16.13
N PRO A 83 11.26 3.45 16.99
CA PRO A 83 12.64 3.89 16.93
C PRO A 83 13.56 2.69 17.19
N PRO A 84 14.74 2.61 16.53
CA PRO A 84 15.70 1.56 16.80
C PRO A 84 16.01 1.58 18.30
N LYS A 85 15.81 0.44 18.98
CA LYS A 85 16.18 0.31 20.38
C LYS A 85 17.69 0.49 20.48
N SER A 86 18.10 1.62 21.05
CA SER A 86 19.48 1.91 21.47
C SER A 86 19.96 0.94 22.53
#